data_AF-A0A1I0UF46-F1
#
_entry.id   AF-A0A1I0UF46-F1
#
_cell.length_a   1.000
_cell.length_b   1.000
_cell.length_c   1.000
_cell.angle_alpha   90.00
_cell.angle_beta   90.00
_cell.angle_gamma   90.00
#
_symmetry.space_group_name_H-M   'P 1'
#
loop_
_entity.id
_entity.type
_entity.pdbx_description
1 polymer ?
#
loop_
_entity_poly.entity_id
_entity_poly.type
_entity_poly.pdbx_seq_one_letter_code
_entity_poly.pdbx_strand_id
1 'polypeptide(L)'
;MLDLNTYVCAACAHEFPAEFQPRRCPKCCAMGGSRDFPSAVALTIAQQNDRYRAALALVAPRLCQERLDIALDAGAALIQLATVTVAPDLNGRIVVTPGMAGKGIAFVRNAVVSCAMDGNFSDFTDPYLDHSFGTIEVEGERLYWEIGLYDADCEGGSLAPADPSKTHRVVTIMFPLER
;
A
#
# COMPACT_ATOMS: atom_id res chain seq x y z
N MET A 1 8.90 21.99 21.07
CA MET A 1 8.07 20.99 21.76
C MET A 1 7.90 19.89 20.73
N LEU A 2 8.41 18.70 21.00
CA LEU A 2 8.32 17.58 20.05
C LEU A 2 6.94 16.95 20.20
N ASP A 3 6.26 16.69 19.09
CA ASP A 3 4.93 16.10 19.10
C ASP A 3 5.01 14.63 19.54
N LEU A 4 4.15 14.25 20.48
CA LEU A 4 4.08 12.88 20.98
C LEU A 4 3.26 12.02 20.01
N ASN A 5 3.84 10.91 19.56
CA ASN A 5 3.11 9.90 18.80
C ASN A 5 2.46 8.89 19.75
N THR A 6 1.27 8.41 19.40
CA THR A 6 0.61 7.31 20.13
C THR A 6 1.06 5.97 19.54
N TYR A 7 1.52 5.07 20.39
CA TYR A 7 1.91 3.70 20.03
C TYR A 7 1.02 2.68 20.72
N VAL A 8 0.86 1.50 20.10
CA VAL A 8 0.02 0.42 20.60
C VAL A 8 0.89 -0.81 20.86
N CYS A 9 0.86 -1.36 22.07
CA CYS A 9 1.58 -2.60 22.36
C CYS A 9 0.85 -3.81 21.76
N ALA A 10 1.48 -4.51 20.81
CA ALA A 10 0.91 -5.70 20.17
C ALA A 10 0.59 -6.83 21.17
N ALA A 11 1.35 -6.93 22.26
CA ALA A 11 1.18 -8.00 23.26
C ALA A 11 -0.01 -7.77 24.22
N CYS A 12 -0.38 -6.52 24.53
CA CYS A 12 -1.41 -6.24 25.54
C CYS A 12 -2.43 -5.15 25.17
N ALA A 13 -2.39 -4.67 23.92
CA ALA A 13 -3.21 -3.59 23.38
C ALA A 13 -3.16 -2.27 24.16
N HIS A 14 -2.14 -2.06 25.00
CA HIS A 14 -2.00 -0.79 25.72
C HIS A 14 -1.52 0.30 24.77
N GLU A 15 -2.30 1.38 24.69
CA GLU A 15 -1.92 2.60 23.99
C GLU A 15 -1.18 3.55 24.93
N PHE A 16 -0.08 4.13 24.45
CA PHE A 16 0.70 5.08 25.23
C PHE A 16 1.46 6.06 24.32
N PRO A 17 1.66 7.31 24.76
CA PRO A 17 2.44 8.29 24.00
C PRO A 17 3.94 8.05 24.16
N ALA A 18 4.71 8.26 23.09
CA ALA A 18 6.16 8.34 23.14
C ALA A 18 6.68 9.30 22.07
N GLU A 19 7.83 9.92 22.35
CA GLU A 19 8.51 10.82 21.42
C GLU A 19 9.24 10.04 20.32
N PHE A 20 9.80 8.88 20.67
CA PHE A 20 10.53 7.99 19.77
C PHE A 20 9.93 6.59 19.79
N GLN A 21 10.30 5.77 18.80
CA GLN A 21 9.91 4.36 18.74
C GLN A 21 10.22 3.66 20.08
N PRO A 22 9.20 3.21 20.84
CA PRO A 22 9.43 2.54 22.11
C PRO A 22 10.06 1.16 21.90
N ARG A 23 10.79 0.71 22.92
CA ARG A 23 11.37 -0.65 22.98
C ARG A 23 10.75 -1.52 24.06
N ARG A 24 9.87 -0.94 24.89
CA ARG A 24 9.23 -1.61 26.02
C ARG A 24 7.84 -1.05 26.27
N CYS A 25 6.86 -1.92 26.52
CA CYS A 25 5.53 -1.50 26.98
C CYS A 25 5.58 -1.05 28.45
N PRO A 26 5.03 0.11 28.82
CA PRO A 26 4.98 0.56 30.22
C PRO A 26 3.99 -0.25 31.08
N LYS A 27 3.03 -0.96 30.47
CA LYS A 27 2.03 -1.78 31.17
C LYS A 27 2.46 -3.22 31.37
N CYS A 28 2.71 -3.96 30.29
CA CYS A 28 3.01 -5.40 30.36
C CYS A 28 4.52 -5.72 30.33
N CYS A 29 5.37 -4.71 30.17
CA CYS A 29 6.83 -4.88 30.08
C CYS A 29 7.33 -5.71 28.90
N ALA A 30 6.49 -6.06 27.91
CA ALA A 30 6.92 -6.67 26.66
C ALA A 30 8.01 -5.81 26.00
N MET A 31 8.99 -6.46 25.37
CA MET A 31 10.12 -5.84 24.67
C MET A 31 9.96 -6.08 23.16
N GLY A 32 10.46 -5.16 22.34
CA GLY A 32 10.27 -5.27 20.88
C GLY A 32 10.67 -4.01 20.10
N GLY A 33 10.28 -3.97 18.83
CA GLY A 33 10.54 -2.87 17.91
C GLY A 33 9.28 -2.29 17.28
N SER A 34 9.39 -1.79 16.05
CA SER A 34 8.30 -1.11 15.34
C SER A 34 7.05 -1.96 15.15
N ARG A 35 7.19 -3.27 14.90
CA ARG A 35 6.05 -4.19 14.75
C ARG A 35 5.41 -4.60 16.07
N ASP A 36 6.18 -4.59 17.17
CA ASP A 36 5.65 -4.88 18.51
C ASP A 36 4.99 -3.65 19.15
N PHE A 37 5.39 -2.47 18.70
CA PHE A 37 4.85 -1.18 19.11
C PHE A 37 4.59 -0.29 17.89
N PRO A 38 3.62 -0.62 17.02
CA PRO A 38 3.25 0.23 15.90
C PRO A 38 2.65 1.55 16.40
N SER A 39 2.81 2.61 15.61
CA SER A 39 2.09 3.85 15.87
C SER A 39 0.61 3.67 15.51
N ALA A 40 -0.28 4.37 16.22
CA ALA A 40 -1.70 4.41 15.89
C ALA A 40 -1.96 4.92 14.46
N VAL A 41 -1.08 5.80 13.96
CA VAL A 41 -1.08 6.30 12.59
C VAL A 41 -0.80 5.16 11.60
N ALA A 42 0.23 4.34 11.84
CA ALA A 42 0.55 3.19 10.98
C ALA A 42 -0.62 2.18 10.94
N LEU A 43 -1.22 1.87 12.10
CA LEU A 43 -2.39 0.98 12.14
C LEU A 43 -3.61 1.54 11.39
N THR A 44 -3.81 2.86 11.45
CA THR A 44 -4.86 3.54 10.68
C THR A 44 -4.58 3.44 9.17
N ILE A 45 -3.34 3.67 8.77
CA ILE A 45 -2.90 3.54 7.37
C ILE A 45 -3.08 2.11 6.88
N ALA A 46 -2.70 1.10 7.67
CA ALA A 46 -2.88 -0.31 7.33
C ALA A 46 -4.33 -0.65 7.06
N GLN A 47 -5.25 -0.28 7.95
CA GLN A 47 -6.69 -0.49 7.74
C GLN A 47 -7.20 0.18 6.46
N GLN A 48 -6.74 1.40 6.17
CA GLN A 48 -7.10 2.12 4.95
C GLN A 48 -6.50 1.46 3.71
N ASN A 49 -5.25 1.00 3.77
CA ASN A 49 -4.56 0.31 2.68
C ASN A 49 -5.21 -1.04 2.39
N ASP A 50 -5.61 -1.81 3.39
CA ASP A 50 -6.34 -3.07 3.21
C ASP A 50 -7.70 -2.85 2.55
N ARG A 51 -8.46 -1.83 3.00
CA ARG A 51 -9.73 -1.45 2.36
C ARG A 51 -9.53 -0.99 0.92
N TYR A 52 -8.47 -0.21 0.68
CA TYR A 52 -8.08 0.24 -0.66
C TYR A 52 -7.78 -0.97 -1.55
N ARG A 53 -6.86 -1.86 -1.14
CA ARG A 53 -6.47 -3.08 -1.87
C ARG A 53 -7.63 -4.00 -2.15
N ALA A 54 -8.52 -4.23 -1.19
CA ALA A 54 -9.71 -5.05 -1.41
C ALA A 54 -10.58 -4.54 -2.58
N ALA A 55 -10.65 -3.22 -2.79
CA ALA A 55 -11.43 -2.65 -3.89
C ALA A 55 -10.78 -2.85 -5.28
N LEU A 56 -9.47 -3.11 -5.37
CA LEU A 56 -8.79 -3.42 -6.63
C LEU A 56 -9.41 -4.66 -7.29
N ALA A 57 -9.81 -5.65 -6.50
CA ALA A 57 -10.45 -6.87 -7.00
C ALA A 57 -11.79 -6.60 -7.72
N LEU A 58 -12.50 -5.53 -7.36
CA LEU A 58 -13.74 -5.12 -8.02
C LEU A 58 -13.48 -4.43 -9.37
N VAL A 59 -12.29 -3.84 -9.53
CA VAL A 59 -11.89 -3.12 -10.73
C VAL A 59 -11.17 -4.03 -11.73
N ALA A 60 -10.44 -5.03 -11.25
CA ALA A 60 -9.64 -5.94 -12.09
C ALA A 60 -10.41 -6.51 -13.29
N PRO A 61 -11.65 -7.05 -13.15
CA PRO A 61 -12.38 -7.61 -14.30
C PRO A 61 -12.71 -6.59 -15.39
N ARG A 62 -12.71 -5.29 -15.07
CA ARG A 62 -13.06 -4.19 -16.00
C ARG A 62 -11.86 -3.62 -16.76
N LEU A 63 -10.64 -4.00 -16.39
CA LEU A 63 -9.43 -3.57 -17.10
C LEU A 63 -9.43 -4.16 -18.51
N CYS A 64 -9.00 -3.44 -19.55
CA CYS A 64 -9.03 -3.92 -20.93
C CYS A 64 -7.66 -3.83 -21.62
N GLN A 65 -7.41 -4.73 -22.57
CA GLN A 65 -6.15 -4.82 -23.31
C GLN A 65 -5.87 -3.55 -24.12
N GLU A 66 -6.88 -3.02 -24.82
CA GLU A 66 -6.75 -1.84 -25.68
C GLU A 66 -6.14 -0.63 -24.95
N ARG A 67 -6.48 -0.42 -23.68
CA ARG A 67 -5.91 0.67 -22.88
C ARG A 67 -4.45 0.46 -22.52
N LEU A 68 -4.02 -0.80 -22.35
CA LEU A 68 -2.61 -1.12 -22.13
C LEU A 68 -1.82 -0.82 -23.40
N ASP A 69 -2.31 -1.28 -24.56
CA ASP A 69 -1.64 -1.12 -25.84
C ASP A 69 -1.44 0.36 -26.18
N ILE A 70 -2.48 1.19 -26.02
CA ILE A 70 -2.40 2.65 -26.23
C ILE A 70 -1.34 3.29 -25.32
N ALA A 71 -1.26 2.87 -24.06
CA ALA A 71 -0.33 3.45 -23.10
C ALA A 71 1.12 3.00 -23.38
N LEU A 72 1.31 1.76 -23.80
CA LEU A 72 2.60 1.22 -24.23
C LEU A 72 3.10 1.93 -25.50
N ASP A 73 2.24 2.12 -26.50
CA ASP A 73 2.57 2.85 -27.73
C ASP A 73 2.94 4.32 -27.47
N ALA A 74 2.36 4.92 -26.43
CA ALA A 74 2.71 6.26 -25.99
C ALA A 74 4.05 6.36 -25.23
N GLY A 75 4.70 5.23 -24.94
CA GLY A 75 5.98 5.19 -24.21
C GLY A 75 5.87 5.62 -22.75
N ALA A 76 4.71 5.41 -22.11
CA ALA A 76 4.48 5.82 -20.73
C ALA A 76 5.38 5.05 -19.75
N ALA A 77 6.11 5.75 -18.88
CA ALA A 77 6.96 5.12 -17.86
C ALA A 77 6.17 4.43 -16.73
N LEU A 78 4.95 4.90 -16.46
CA LEU A 78 3.97 4.28 -15.58
C LEU A 78 2.59 4.33 -16.24
N ILE A 79 1.90 3.21 -16.26
CA ILE A 79 0.63 3.03 -16.97
C ILE A 79 -0.51 2.99 -15.94
N GLN A 80 -1.35 4.02 -15.93
CA GLN A 80 -2.53 4.07 -15.08
C GLN A 80 -3.64 3.16 -15.64
N LEU A 81 -3.96 2.11 -14.90
CA LEU A 81 -4.99 1.14 -15.26
C LEU A 81 -6.40 1.67 -14.97
N ALA A 82 -6.60 2.19 -13.77
CA ALA A 82 -7.89 2.65 -13.30
C ALA A 82 -7.78 3.57 -12.08
N THR A 83 -8.85 4.35 -11.86
CA THR A 83 -9.13 5.00 -10.59
C THR A 83 -9.99 4.06 -9.73
N VAL A 84 -9.73 4.03 -8.43
CA VAL A 84 -10.42 3.21 -7.44
C VAL A 84 -11.02 4.13 -6.39
N THR A 85 -12.32 3.99 -6.13
CA THR A 85 -13.04 4.73 -5.10
C THR A 85 -13.70 3.72 -4.16
N VAL A 86 -13.28 3.70 -2.90
CA VAL A 86 -13.80 2.76 -1.88
C VAL A 86 -14.88 3.41 -1.02
N ALA A 87 -14.67 4.68 -0.68
CA ALA A 87 -15.56 5.56 0.05
C ALA A 87 -15.36 6.98 -0.50
N PRO A 88 -16.24 7.96 -0.18
CA PRO A 88 -16.12 9.32 -0.72
C PRO A 88 -14.72 9.94 -0.55
N ASP A 89 -14.02 9.57 0.52
CA ASP A 89 -12.70 10.06 0.91
C ASP A 89 -11.55 9.08 0.60
N LEU A 90 -11.79 7.77 0.48
CA LEU A 90 -10.73 6.79 0.18
C LEU A 90 -10.64 6.52 -1.33
N ASN A 91 -9.90 7.38 -2.02
CA ASN A 91 -9.67 7.35 -3.46
C ASN A 91 -8.21 7.01 -3.81
N GLY A 92 -8.01 6.37 -4.96
CA GLY A 92 -6.68 6.07 -5.45
C GLY A 92 -6.62 5.61 -6.90
N ARG A 93 -5.44 5.20 -7.33
CA ARG A 93 -5.15 4.73 -8.69
C ARG A 93 -4.32 3.47 -8.68
N ILE A 94 -4.57 2.61 -9.66
CA ILE A 94 -3.73 1.45 -9.94
C ILE A 94 -2.81 1.83 -11.09
N VAL A 95 -1.50 1.72 -10.89
CA VAL A 95 -0.49 1.93 -11.92
C VAL A 95 0.39 0.68 -12.04
N VAL A 96 0.90 0.44 -13.24
CA VAL A 96 1.85 -0.63 -13.53
C VAL A 96 2.99 -0.15 -14.40
N THR A 97 4.12 -0.84 -14.34
CA THR A 97 5.26 -0.59 -15.24
C THR A 97 5.01 -1.13 -16.65
N PRO A 98 5.76 -0.68 -17.67
CA PRO A 98 5.66 -1.21 -19.03
C PRO A 98 5.93 -2.72 -19.12
N GLY A 99 6.90 -3.26 -18.38
CA GLY A 99 7.17 -4.71 -18.39
C GLY A 99 5.98 -5.50 -17.87
N MET A 100 5.31 -5.00 -16.82
CA MET A 100 4.08 -5.57 -16.28
C MET A 100 2.92 -5.51 -17.30
N ALA A 101 2.71 -4.37 -17.96
CA ALA A 101 1.69 -4.24 -18.99
C ALA A 101 1.96 -5.13 -20.22
N GLY A 102 3.23 -5.30 -20.60
CA GLY A 102 3.67 -6.12 -21.73
C GLY A 102 3.37 -7.62 -21.58
N LYS A 103 3.08 -8.11 -20.37
CA LYS A 103 2.61 -9.49 -20.14
C LYS A 103 1.15 -9.71 -20.56
N GLY A 104 0.41 -8.64 -20.86
CA GLY A 104 -0.98 -8.69 -21.33
C GLY A 104 -2.02 -8.69 -20.22
N ILE A 105 -3.27 -8.43 -20.60
CA ILE A 105 -4.35 -8.09 -19.68
C ILE A 105 -4.70 -9.20 -18.69
N ALA A 106 -4.60 -10.47 -19.10
CA ALA A 106 -4.90 -11.60 -18.22
C ALA A 106 -3.93 -11.64 -17.02
N PHE A 107 -2.64 -11.53 -17.30
CA PHE A 107 -1.59 -11.46 -16.29
C PHE A 107 -1.74 -10.23 -15.40
N VAL A 108 -1.99 -9.05 -15.99
CA VAL A 108 -2.25 -7.80 -15.24
C VAL A 108 -3.43 -7.95 -14.29
N ARG A 109 -4.55 -8.53 -14.75
CA ARG A 109 -5.72 -8.77 -13.89
C ARG A 109 -5.39 -9.72 -12.74
N ASN A 110 -4.67 -10.81 -13.02
CA ASN A 110 -4.25 -11.77 -11.99
C ASN A 110 -3.34 -11.11 -10.94
N ALA A 111 -2.43 -10.23 -11.36
CA ALA A 111 -1.58 -9.48 -10.45
C ALA A 111 -2.35 -8.47 -9.60
N VAL A 112 -3.30 -7.74 -10.18
CA VAL A 112 -4.16 -6.82 -9.44
C VAL A 112 -5.00 -7.56 -8.40
N VAL A 113 -5.57 -8.72 -8.74
CA VAL A 113 -6.32 -9.56 -7.80
C VAL A 113 -5.40 -10.13 -6.71
N SER A 114 -4.20 -10.59 -7.08
CA SER A 114 -3.25 -11.14 -6.11
C SER A 114 -2.77 -10.06 -5.12
N CYS A 115 -2.51 -8.83 -5.61
CA CYS A 115 -2.23 -7.67 -4.76
C CYS A 115 -3.40 -7.33 -3.82
N ALA A 116 -4.64 -7.45 -4.30
CA ALA A 116 -5.84 -7.21 -3.50
C ALA A 116 -5.99 -8.21 -2.33
N MET A 117 -5.53 -9.45 -2.53
CA MET A 117 -5.69 -10.55 -1.59
C MET A 117 -4.46 -10.82 -0.73
N ASP A 118 -3.33 -10.17 -1.02
CA ASP A 118 -2.09 -10.39 -0.27
C ASP A 118 -2.28 -10.00 1.21
N GLY A 119 -1.84 -10.85 2.11
CA GLY A 119 -1.85 -10.62 3.56
C GLY A 119 -0.56 -11.09 4.20
N ASN A 120 0.47 -11.38 3.41
CA ASN A 120 1.73 -11.91 3.89
C ASN A 120 2.67 -10.78 4.36
N PHE A 121 2.28 -10.15 5.47
CA PHE A 121 3.02 -9.07 6.09
C PHE A 121 4.07 -9.61 7.06
N SER A 122 5.33 -9.59 6.61
CA SER A 122 6.50 -10.04 7.36
C SER A 122 7.35 -8.85 7.82
N ASP A 123 8.34 -9.11 8.67
CA ASP A 123 9.30 -8.08 9.09
C ASP A 123 10.07 -7.46 7.91
N PHE A 124 10.22 -8.22 6.81
CA PHE A 124 10.87 -7.74 5.59
C PHE A 124 9.95 -6.88 4.74
N THR A 125 8.69 -7.29 4.56
CA THR A 125 7.74 -6.61 3.68
C THR A 125 6.99 -5.46 4.36
N ASP A 126 6.92 -5.46 5.69
CA ASP A 126 6.07 -4.53 6.43
C ASP A 126 6.66 -4.18 7.81
N PRO A 127 7.89 -3.65 7.89
CA PRO A 127 8.56 -3.36 9.17
C PRO A 127 7.80 -2.39 10.09
N TYR A 128 6.79 -1.66 9.58
CA TYR A 128 6.06 -0.63 10.33
C TYR A 128 4.57 -0.92 10.53
N LEU A 129 4.04 -2.06 10.04
CA LEU A 129 2.61 -2.41 10.11
C LEU A 129 1.69 -1.36 9.46
N ASP A 130 2.14 -0.75 8.36
CA ASP A 130 1.32 0.18 7.56
C ASP A 130 0.76 -0.47 6.29
N HIS A 131 1.14 -1.74 6.03
CA HIS A 131 0.66 -2.54 4.90
C HIS A 131 0.84 -1.82 3.55
N SER A 132 1.93 -1.07 3.41
CA SER A 132 2.23 -0.26 2.21
C SER A 132 3.08 -0.99 1.17
N PHE A 133 3.61 -2.18 1.46
CA PHE A 133 4.43 -2.95 0.54
C PHE A 133 4.19 -4.45 0.69
N GLY A 134 4.33 -5.19 -0.42
CA GLY A 134 4.28 -6.64 -0.42
C GLY A 134 4.88 -7.28 -1.66
N THR A 135 4.95 -8.61 -1.62
CA THR A 135 5.50 -9.44 -2.68
C THR A 135 4.55 -10.57 -2.99
N ILE A 136 4.23 -10.76 -4.26
CA ILE A 136 3.30 -11.78 -4.75
C ILE A 136 3.94 -12.60 -5.85
N GLU A 137 3.40 -13.79 -6.11
CA GLU A 137 3.79 -14.63 -7.24
C GLU A 137 2.58 -14.84 -8.15
N VAL A 138 2.76 -14.58 -9.45
CA VAL A 138 1.71 -14.70 -10.46
C VAL A 138 2.30 -15.42 -11.66
N GLU A 139 1.72 -16.57 -12.03
CA GLU A 139 2.17 -17.36 -13.19
C GLU A 139 3.70 -17.67 -13.17
N GLY A 140 4.26 -17.88 -11.97
CA GLY A 140 5.68 -18.17 -11.74
C GLY A 140 6.59 -16.94 -11.72
N GLU A 141 6.04 -15.74 -11.90
CA GLU A 141 6.77 -14.48 -11.84
C GLU A 141 6.61 -13.84 -10.46
N ARG A 142 7.74 -13.43 -9.86
CA ARG A 142 7.71 -12.62 -8.63
C ARG A 142 7.42 -11.17 -8.99
N LEU A 143 6.43 -10.58 -8.33
CA LEU A 143 6.06 -9.18 -8.47
C LEU A 143 6.11 -8.47 -7.12
N TYR A 144 6.37 -7.18 -7.18
CA TYR A 144 6.26 -6.25 -6.06
C TYR A 144 5.03 -5.38 -6.24
N TRP A 145 4.39 -5.06 -5.12
CA TRP A 145 3.40 -4.00 -5.07
C TRP A 145 3.73 -3.04 -3.93
N GLU A 146 3.50 -1.75 -4.15
CA GLU A 146 3.64 -0.72 -3.13
C GLU A 146 2.52 0.31 -3.21
N ILE A 147 2.14 0.90 -2.09
CA ILE A 147 1.15 1.97 -1.98
C ILE A 147 1.86 3.26 -1.58
N GLY A 148 1.97 4.19 -2.51
CA GLY A 148 2.37 5.56 -2.24
C GLY A 148 1.21 6.38 -1.66
N LEU A 149 1.51 7.20 -0.66
CA LEU A 149 0.57 8.13 -0.01
C LEU A 149 0.92 9.57 -0.40
N TYR A 150 0.21 10.09 -1.39
CA TYR A 150 0.48 11.40 -1.99
C TYR A 150 -0.47 12.48 -1.50
N ASP A 151 -0.06 13.74 -1.60
CA ASP A 151 -0.93 14.89 -1.40
C ASP A 151 -2.03 15.03 -2.48
N ALA A 152 -2.79 16.12 -2.43
CA ALA A 152 -3.91 16.36 -3.33
C ALA A 152 -3.49 16.42 -4.81
N ASP A 153 -2.33 16.99 -5.08
CA ASP A 153 -1.81 17.28 -6.42
C ASP A 153 -0.90 16.17 -6.96
N CYS A 154 -0.59 15.17 -6.13
CA CYS A 154 0.36 14.08 -6.41
C CYS A 154 1.77 14.58 -6.74
N GLU A 155 2.18 15.71 -6.17
CA GLU A 155 3.52 16.29 -6.34
C GLU A 155 4.50 15.79 -5.26
N GLY A 156 3.98 15.41 -4.10
CA GLY A 156 4.76 14.90 -2.99
C GLY A 156 3.99 13.96 -2.06
N GLY A 157 4.67 13.53 -1.00
CA GLY A 157 4.05 12.72 0.06
C GLY A 157 3.08 13.56 0.90
N SER A 158 1.92 12.99 1.24
CA SER A 158 0.94 13.67 2.10
C SER A 158 1.53 13.97 3.48
N LEU A 159 1.35 15.21 3.95
CA LEU A 159 1.67 15.60 5.32
C LEU A 159 0.67 15.05 6.35
N ALA A 160 -0.46 14.52 5.90
CA ALA A 160 -1.49 13.91 6.74
C ALA A 160 -1.85 12.52 6.20
N PRO A 161 -0.91 11.55 6.19
CA PRO A 161 -1.05 10.28 5.46
C PRO A 161 -2.19 9.38 5.96
N ALA A 162 -2.65 9.57 7.20
CA ALA A 162 -3.80 8.88 7.77
C ALA A 162 -5.14 9.61 7.54
N ASP A 163 -5.14 10.82 6.98
CA ASP A 163 -6.34 11.56 6.59
C ASP A 163 -6.66 11.25 5.11
N PRO A 164 -7.67 10.40 4.84
CA PRO A 164 -8.00 10.01 3.47
C PRO A 164 -8.50 11.18 2.62
N SER A 165 -9.08 12.23 3.24
CA SER A 165 -9.54 13.41 2.50
C SER A 165 -8.40 14.28 1.95
N LYS A 166 -7.19 14.10 2.47
CA LYS A 166 -5.97 14.83 2.07
C LYS A 166 -4.93 13.94 1.40
N THR A 167 -5.21 12.64 1.27
CA THR A 167 -4.22 11.66 0.85
C THR A 167 -4.73 10.82 -0.32
N HIS A 168 -4.04 10.89 -1.45
CA HIS A 168 -4.28 10.02 -2.60
C HIS A 168 -3.40 8.79 -2.53
N ARG A 169 -4.01 7.62 -2.74
CA ARG A 169 -3.30 6.34 -2.80
C ARG A 169 -2.96 5.97 -4.22
N VAL A 170 -1.71 5.60 -4.47
CA VAL A 170 -1.31 5.02 -5.75
C VAL A 170 -0.70 3.66 -5.45
N VAL A 171 -1.35 2.59 -5.94
CA VAL A 171 -0.73 1.27 -5.92
C VAL A 171 0.05 1.08 -7.21
N THR A 172 1.34 0.79 -7.07
CA THR A 172 2.21 0.41 -8.19
C THR A 172 2.44 -1.09 -8.12
N ILE A 173 2.18 -1.82 -9.21
CA ILE A 173 2.54 -3.25 -9.35
C ILE A 173 3.58 -3.38 -10.45
N MET A 174 4.69 -4.04 -10.13
CA MET A 174 5.90 -4.03 -10.97
C MET A 174 6.77 -5.26 -10.74
N PHE A 175 7.70 -5.53 -11.66
CA PHE A 175 8.75 -6.53 -11.42
C PHE A 175 9.79 -5.99 -10.42
N PRO A 176 10.48 -6.87 -9.66
CA PRO A 176 11.50 -6.47 -8.71
C PRO A 176 12.64 -5.62 -9.30
N LEU A 177 12.97 -5.82 -10.58
CA LEU A 177 14.02 -5.06 -11.28
C LEU A 177 13.54 -3.69 -11.79
N GLU A 178 12.24 -3.41 -11.70
CA GLU A 178 11.64 -2.15 -12.14
C GLU A 178 11.21 -1.26 -10.97
N ARG A 179 11.50 -1.70 -9.74
CA ARG A 179 11.31 -0.88 -8.53
C ARG A 179 12.36 0.20 -8.42
#